data_AF-A0A438HCV5-F1
#
_entry.id   AF-A0A438HCV5-F1
#
_cell.length_a   1.000
_cell.length_b   1.000
_cell.length_c   1.000
_cell.angle_alpha   90.00
_cell.angle_beta   90.00
_cell.angle_gamma   90.00
#
_symmetry.space_group_name_H-M   'P 1'
#
loop_
_entity.id
_entity.type
_entity.pdbx_description
1 polymer ?
#
loop_
_entity_poly.entity_id
_entity_poly.type
_entity_poly.pdbx_seq_one_letter_code
_entity_poly.pdbx_strand_id
1 'polypeptide(L)'
;MAERERAREGERECDGECDGEEGEESSATQSRRKECSFTVESKAFEIVVEDRRGKIQGLIVEKKGGVSSWVRLGSDSLGFFLEGLNLCIKGEKEARRGREWKEQGRMYSMTRGTNRAGGLYG
;
A
#
# COMPACT_ATOMS: atom_id res chain seq x y z
N MET A 1 23.78 36.74 -13.17
CA MET A 1 23.31 35.40 -13.54
C MET A 1 24.13 34.39 -12.77
N ALA A 2 23.50 33.53 -11.98
CA ALA A 2 24.12 32.34 -11.42
C ALA A 2 23.00 31.31 -11.22
N GLU A 3 22.67 30.59 -12.27
CA GLU A 3 21.90 29.34 -12.16
C GLU A 3 22.82 28.25 -11.63
N ARG A 4 22.34 27.53 -10.62
CA ARG A 4 22.89 26.23 -10.27
C ARG A 4 21.72 25.30 -10.00
N GLU A 5 21.17 24.77 -11.08
CA GLU A 5 20.31 23.59 -11.01
C GLU A 5 21.14 22.40 -10.51
N ARG A 6 20.61 21.68 -9.52
CA ARG A 6 21.18 20.42 -9.07
C ARG A 6 20.11 19.34 -9.19
N ALA A 7 20.29 18.54 -10.24
CA ALA A 7 19.54 17.34 -10.55
C ALA A 7 19.50 16.33 -9.38
N ARG A 8 18.36 15.63 -9.27
CA ARG A 8 18.26 14.17 -9.11
C ARG A 8 16.79 13.75 -9.15
N GLU A 9 16.31 13.46 -10.35
CA GLU A 9 15.23 12.49 -10.54
C GLU A 9 15.76 11.11 -10.18
N GLY A 10 14.99 10.37 -9.40
CA GLY A 10 15.37 9.07 -8.87
C GLY A 10 14.14 8.34 -8.38
N GLU A 11 13.13 8.26 -9.23
CA GLU A 11 11.99 7.37 -9.04
C GLU A 11 12.36 6.04 -9.70
N ARG A 12 12.53 4.99 -8.90
CA ARG A 12 12.60 3.62 -9.41
C ARG A 12 11.20 3.03 -9.31
N GLU A 13 10.58 2.88 -10.46
CA GLU A 13 9.38 2.09 -10.68
C GLU A 13 9.67 0.62 -10.34
N CYS A 14 8.71 -0.04 -9.69
CA CYS A 14 8.77 -1.48 -9.47
C CYS A 14 8.22 -2.18 -10.72
N ASP A 15 9.06 -2.36 -11.75
CA ASP A 15 8.74 -3.16 -12.94
C ASP A 15 8.93 -4.65 -12.69
N GLY A 16 8.08 -5.21 -11.82
CA GLY A 16 8.05 -6.65 -11.55
C GLY A 16 6.87 -7.31 -12.24
N GLU A 17 6.98 -7.64 -13.54
CA GLU A 17 6.14 -8.65 -14.17
C GLU A 17 6.23 -9.95 -13.35
N CYS A 18 5.09 -10.42 -12.82
CA CYS A 18 5.00 -11.72 -12.16
C CYS A 18 4.79 -12.79 -13.23
N ASP A 19 5.86 -13.27 -13.86
CA ASP A 19 5.79 -14.43 -14.74
C ASP A 19 5.51 -15.68 -13.91
N GLY A 20 4.32 -16.22 -14.09
CA GLY A 20 3.89 -17.48 -13.52
C GLY A 20 4.47 -18.64 -14.31
N GLU A 21 5.54 -19.23 -13.80
CA GLU A 21 6.03 -20.53 -14.27
C GLU A 21 5.62 -21.60 -13.24
N GLU A 22 4.76 -22.54 -13.65
CA GLU A 22 4.49 -23.79 -12.94
C GLU A 22 5.72 -24.70 -13.06
N GLY A 23 6.33 -25.04 -11.92
CA GLY A 23 7.47 -25.95 -11.85
C GLY A 23 7.42 -26.81 -10.59
N GLU A 24 7.59 -28.12 -10.78
CA GLU A 24 7.23 -29.20 -9.87
C GLU A 24 8.01 -29.27 -8.54
N GLU A 25 7.29 -29.81 -7.55
CA GLU A 25 7.69 -30.43 -6.28
C GLU A 25 9.20 -30.48 -5.95
N SER A 26 9.62 -29.61 -5.02
CA SER A 26 10.61 -29.99 -4.02
C SER A 26 10.33 -29.27 -2.70
N SER A 27 10.45 -30.03 -1.61
CA SER A 27 9.97 -29.71 -0.27
C SER A 27 10.66 -28.53 0.40
N ALA A 28 9.98 -27.38 0.44
CA ALA A 28 9.92 -26.49 1.59
C ALA A 28 8.67 -25.63 1.41
N THR A 29 7.87 -25.48 2.47
CA THR A 29 6.72 -24.57 2.51
C THR A 29 7.22 -23.15 2.29
N GLN A 30 7.40 -22.75 1.03
CA GLN A 30 7.79 -21.41 0.65
C GLN A 30 6.56 -20.55 0.90
N SER A 31 6.43 -20.03 2.13
CA SER A 31 5.41 -19.04 2.43
C SER A 31 5.51 -17.97 1.35
N ARG A 32 4.47 -17.81 0.52
CA ARG A 32 4.43 -16.81 -0.55
C ARG A 32 4.32 -15.44 0.11
N ARG A 33 5.45 -14.95 0.64
CA ARG A 33 5.60 -13.63 1.25
C ARG A 33 6.02 -12.67 0.14
N LYS A 34 5.23 -11.62 -0.05
CA LYS A 34 5.56 -10.49 -0.91
C LYS A 34 5.76 -9.27 -0.03
N GLU A 35 6.77 -8.47 -0.34
CA GLU A 35 7.09 -7.25 0.38
C GLU A 35 7.38 -6.14 -0.62
N CYS A 36 6.87 -4.94 -0.35
CA CYS A 36 7.24 -3.75 -1.08
C CYS A 36 7.34 -2.55 -0.13
N SER A 37 8.08 -1.53 -0.55
CA SER A 37 8.19 -0.29 0.19
C SER A 37 8.23 0.88 -0.77
N PHE A 38 7.68 2.01 -0.33
CA PHE A 38 7.69 3.26 -1.09
C PHE A 38 7.64 4.45 -0.14
N THR A 39 7.97 5.64 -0.63
CA THR A 39 7.99 6.87 0.15
C THR A 39 7.02 7.88 -0.46
N VAL A 40 6.27 8.58 0.39
CA VAL A 40 5.39 9.70 0.00
C VAL A 40 5.68 10.87 0.93
N GLU A 41 6.16 11.99 0.38
CA GLU A 41 6.62 13.15 1.15
C GLU A 41 7.66 12.75 2.23
N SER A 42 7.30 12.90 3.51
CA SER A 42 8.11 12.60 4.69
C SER A 42 7.77 11.25 5.34
N LYS A 43 6.96 10.43 4.67
CA LYS A 43 6.47 9.14 5.17
C LYS A 43 7.03 8.00 4.33
N ALA A 44 7.53 6.96 5.00
CA ALA A 44 7.85 5.69 4.37
C ALA A 44 6.73 4.68 4.66
N PHE A 45 6.35 3.91 3.65
CA PHE A 45 5.38 2.83 3.76
C PHE A 45 6.05 1.50 3.46
N GLU A 46 5.78 0.51 4.30
CA GLU A 46 6.19 -0.89 4.09
C GLU A 46 4.93 -1.75 4.05
N ILE A 47 4.80 -2.56 3.00
CA ILE A 47 3.68 -3.46 2.80
C ILE A 47 4.22 -4.88 2.74
N VAL A 48 3.66 -5.74 3.58
CA VAL A 48 3.97 -7.18 3.60
C VAL A 48 2.67 -7.95 3.42
N VAL A 49 2.64 -8.83 2.43
CA VAL A 49 1.53 -9.77 2.20
C VAL A 49 2.06 -11.19 2.35
N GLU A 50 1.45 -11.97 3.24
CA GLU A 50 1.88 -13.32 3.56
C GLU A 50 0.70 -14.29 3.52
N ASP A 51 0.94 -15.49 2.96
CA ASP A 51 0.09 -16.64 3.22
C ASP A 51 0.55 -17.37 4.49
N ARG A 52 -0.30 -17.32 5.53
CA ARG A 52 -0.09 -18.04 6.79
C ARG A 52 -1.09 -19.19 6.90
N ARG A 53 -0.67 -20.39 6.49
CA ARG A 53 -1.46 -21.64 6.59
C ARG A 53 -2.77 -21.57 5.78
N GLY A 54 -2.70 -21.09 4.54
CA GLY A 54 -3.85 -20.93 3.65
C GLY A 54 -4.68 -19.67 3.93
N LYS A 55 -4.13 -18.73 4.69
CA LYS A 55 -4.79 -17.47 5.03
C LYS A 55 -3.89 -16.30 4.66
N ILE A 56 -4.33 -15.56 3.65
CA ILE A 56 -3.66 -14.33 3.21
C ILE A 56 -3.87 -13.25 4.28
N GLN A 57 -2.79 -12.58 4.66
CA GLN A 57 -2.80 -11.42 5.54
C GLN A 57 -1.92 -10.32 4.97
N GLY A 58 -2.39 -9.08 5.09
CA GLY A 58 -1.63 -7.88 4.76
C GLY A 58 -1.23 -7.12 6.01
N LEU A 59 -0.01 -6.62 6.05
CA LEU A 59 0.48 -5.65 7.03
C LEU A 59 0.93 -4.41 6.25
N ILE A 60 0.37 -3.25 6.61
CA ILE A 60 0.80 -1.95 6.09
C ILE A 60 1.37 -1.17 7.27
N VAL A 61 2.60 -0.69 7.14
CA VAL A 61 3.30 0.12 8.13
C VAL A 61 3.58 1.49 7.54
N GLU A 62 3.23 2.55 8.27
CA GLU A 62 3.62 3.93 7.99
C GLU A 62 4.71 4.36 8.99
N LYS A 63 5.82 4.91 8.51
CA LYS A 63 6.91 5.47 9.33
C LYS A 63 7.07 6.96 9.06
N LYS A 64 7.13 7.77 10.12
CA LYS A 64 7.41 9.22 10.06
C LYS A 64 8.03 9.73 11.35
N GLY A 65 9.13 10.48 11.25
CA GLY A 65 9.71 11.21 12.39
C GLY A 65 10.07 10.31 13.59
N GLY A 66 10.51 9.07 13.33
CA GLY A 66 10.83 8.09 14.38
C GLY A 66 9.62 7.35 14.98
N VAL A 67 8.40 7.62 14.51
CA VAL A 67 7.17 6.93 14.94
C VAL A 67 6.68 6.01 13.82
N SER A 68 6.10 4.87 14.21
CA SER A 68 5.48 3.90 13.30
C SER A 68 4.01 3.67 13.65
N SER A 69 3.15 3.71 12.64
CA SER A 69 1.75 3.30 12.71
C SER A 69 1.53 2.11 11.79
N TRP A 70 0.59 1.22 12.09
CA TRP A 70 0.36 0.03 11.27
C TRP A 70 -1.09 -0.46 11.31
N VAL A 71 -1.49 -1.19 10.27
CA VAL A 71 -2.76 -1.90 10.20
C VAL A 71 -2.54 -3.30 9.65
N ARG A 72 -3.29 -4.27 10.18
CA ARG A 72 -3.34 -5.65 9.67
C ARG A 72 -4.71 -5.94 9.08
N LEU A 73 -4.72 -6.46 7.87
CA LEU A 73 -5.91 -6.77 7.09
C LEU A 73 -5.94 -8.28 6.83
N GLY A 74 -7.11 -8.91 7.02
CA GLY A 74 -7.35 -10.25 6.51
C GLY A 74 -7.61 -10.23 5.01
N SER A 75 -7.91 -11.40 4.46
CA SER A 75 -8.16 -11.61 3.03
C SER A 75 -9.31 -10.75 2.51
N ASP A 76 -10.42 -10.64 3.24
CA ASP A 76 -11.59 -9.90 2.78
C ASP A 76 -11.31 -8.39 2.88
N SER A 77 -10.69 -7.96 3.98
CA SER A 77 -10.30 -6.56 4.16
C SER A 77 -9.27 -6.09 3.12
N LEU A 78 -8.37 -6.96 2.67
CA LEU A 78 -7.45 -6.65 1.57
C LEU A 78 -8.19 -6.37 0.27
N GLY A 79 -9.21 -7.17 -0.06
CA GLY A 79 -10.07 -6.93 -1.21
C GLY A 79 -10.78 -5.58 -1.12
N PHE A 80 -11.44 -5.30 0.01
CA PHE A 80 -12.15 -4.02 0.20
C PHE A 80 -11.21 -2.81 0.17
N PHE A 81 -9.98 -2.95 0.71
CA PHE A 81 -8.96 -1.92 0.68
C PHE A 81 -8.52 -1.59 -0.75
N LEU A 82 -8.18 -2.61 -1.56
CA LEU A 82 -7.74 -2.42 -2.94
C LEU A 82 -8.85 -1.82 -3.81
N GLU A 83 -10.07 -2.28 -3.66
CA GLU A 83 -11.21 -1.76 -4.40
C GLU A 83 -11.43 -0.28 -4.08
N GLY A 84 -11.45 0.10 -2.81
CA GLY A 84 -11.63 1.50 -2.44
C GLY A 84 -10.42 2.38 -2.78
N LEU A 85 -9.18 1.84 -2.79
CA LEU A 85 -8.00 2.55 -3.27
C LEU A 85 -8.12 2.87 -4.76
N ASN A 86 -8.59 1.92 -5.57
CA ASN A 86 -8.86 2.13 -6.99
C ASN A 86 -9.91 3.22 -7.23
N LEU A 87 -10.99 3.24 -6.43
CA LEU A 87 -11.98 4.31 -6.45
C LEU A 87 -11.35 5.67 -6.11
N CYS A 88 -10.45 5.71 -5.11
CA CYS A 88 -9.73 6.94 -4.74
C CYS A 88 -8.87 7.48 -5.88
N ILE A 89 -8.16 6.60 -6.61
CA ILE A 89 -7.31 6.95 -7.74
C ILE A 89 -8.14 7.49 -8.92
N LYS A 90 -9.23 6.79 -9.28
CA LYS A 90 -10.10 7.18 -10.40
C LYS A 90 -10.88 8.48 -10.17
N GLY A 91 -10.90 8.97 -8.93
CA GLY A 91 -11.59 10.21 -8.58
C GLY A 91 -13.11 10.12 -8.68
N GLU A 92 -13.67 8.92 -8.58
CA GLU A 92 -15.11 8.70 -8.66
C GLU A 92 -15.83 9.36 -7.47
N LYS A 93 -17.06 9.84 -7.70
CA LYS A 93 -17.85 10.54 -6.67
C LYS A 93 -18.05 9.69 -5.41
N GLU A 94 -18.09 8.37 -5.54
CA GLU A 94 -18.21 7.44 -4.42
C GLU A 94 -16.98 7.43 -3.52
N ALA A 95 -15.78 7.64 -4.07
CA ALA A 95 -14.56 7.77 -3.27
C ALA A 95 -14.58 8.98 -2.33
N ARG A 96 -15.37 10.02 -2.65
CA ARG A 96 -15.56 11.19 -1.78
C ARG A 96 -16.36 10.85 -0.51
N ARG A 97 -17.22 9.82 -0.54
CA ARG A 97 -17.97 9.37 0.65
C ARG A 97 -17.18 8.46 1.57
N GLY A 98 -16.09 7.85 1.08
CA GLY A 98 -15.35 6.83 1.83
C GLY A 98 -16.07 5.49 1.86
N ARG A 99 -15.43 4.50 2.49
CA ARG A 99 -15.91 3.12 2.61
C ARG A 99 -15.73 2.64 4.05
N GLU A 100 -16.71 1.88 4.54
CA GLU A 100 -16.65 1.21 5.82
C GLU A 100 -16.92 -0.28 5.65
N TRP A 101 -16.21 -1.12 6.39
CA TRP A 101 -16.42 -2.56 6.39
C TRP A 101 -16.06 -3.18 7.73
N LYS A 102 -16.46 -4.44 7.94
CA LYS A 102 -16.19 -5.18 9.18
C LYS A 102 -15.61 -6.55 8.86
N GLU A 103 -14.51 -6.90 9.50
CA GLU A 103 -13.88 -8.22 9.40
C GLU A 103 -13.51 -8.71 10.79
N GLN A 104 -13.89 -9.95 11.13
CA GLN A 104 -13.58 -10.59 12.42
C GLN A 104 -13.89 -9.71 13.65
N GLY A 105 -15.00 -8.98 13.61
CA GLY A 105 -15.42 -8.11 14.70
C GLY A 105 -14.79 -6.71 14.70
N ARG A 106 -13.76 -6.45 13.88
CA ARG A 106 -13.13 -5.14 13.74
C ARG A 106 -13.78 -4.34 12.63
N MET A 107 -14.09 -3.07 12.92
CA MET A 107 -14.58 -2.11 11.93
C MET A 107 -13.40 -1.35 11.33
N TYR A 108 -13.41 -1.20 10.02
CA TYR A 108 -12.43 -0.46 9.24
C TYR A 108 -13.14 0.65 8.47
N SER A 109 -12.47 1.77 8.30
CA SER A 109 -12.92 2.89 7.49
C SER A 109 -11.79 3.39 6.62
N MET A 110 -12.14 3.80 5.40
CA MET A 110 -11.22 4.43 4.45
C MET A 110 -11.88 5.66 3.86
N THR A 111 -11.22 6.80 4.00
CA THR A 111 -11.73 8.08 3.53
C THR A 111 -10.66 8.80 2.71
N ARG A 112 -11.03 9.36 1.57
CA ARG A 112 -10.15 10.25 0.82
C ARG A 112 -10.07 11.60 1.53
N GLY A 113 -8.89 11.94 2.03
CA GLY A 113 -8.62 13.22 2.68
C GLY A 113 -7.59 14.05 1.90
N THR A 114 -7.53 15.34 2.23
CA THR A 114 -6.47 16.25 1.77
C THR A 114 -5.67 16.67 3.01
N ASN A 115 -4.36 16.41 3.03
CA ASN A 115 -3.49 16.94 4.08
C ASN A 115 -3.16 18.41 3.75
N ARG A 116 -2.95 19.24 4.78
CA ARG A 116 -2.46 20.62 4.56
C ARG A 116 -1.06 20.66 3.90
N ALA A 117 -0.30 19.56 3.99
CA ALA A 117 1.00 19.42 3.34
C ALA A 117 0.90 19.17 1.82
N GLY A 118 -0.24 18.69 1.31
CA GLY A 118 -0.48 18.39 -0.11
C GLY A 118 -1.27 19.47 -0.86
N GLY A 119 -1.44 20.65 -0.26
CA GLY A 119 -1.84 21.83 -1.03
C GLY A 119 -0.66 22.28 -1.88
N LEU A 120 -0.64 21.86 -3.15
CA LEU A 120 0.18 22.53 -4.17
C LEU A 120 -0.09 24.04 -4.06
N TYR A 121 0.95 24.79 -3.70
CA TYR A 121 0.98 26.23 -3.86
C TYR A 121 0.86 26.53 -5.36
N GLY A 122 -0.11 27.38 -5.73
CA GLY A 122 -0.10 28.19 -6.95
C GLY A 122 -0.39 27.47 -8.25
#